data_AF-A0A353V2R1-F1
#
_entry.id   AF-A0A353V2R1-F1
#
_cell.length_a   1.000
_cell.length_b   1.000
_cell.length_c   1.000
_cell.angle_alpha   90.00
_cell.angle_beta   90.00
_cell.angle_gamma   90.00
#
_symmetry.space_group_name_H-M   'P 1'
#
loop_
_entity.id
_entity.type
_entity.pdbx_description
1 polymer ?
#
loop_
_entity_poly.entity_id
_entity_poly.type
_entity_poly.pdbx_seq_one_letter_code
_entity_poly.pdbx_strand_id
1 'polypeptide(L)'
;MLDLKIEGATVVDGSGAPGARADVGVRDDTIVAVGDLSREPAGARLGAAGRVLAPGFIDVHSHSDWRLWANRRAESKIRQGVTTEVVGNCGFSPAPVSAEHLEELRGFALYVPAGMDFAWRSVGEYLRAFDREGTALNVVQLVGHGTLRVAAMGFAHRAPETQELLRMQRLLDEAMEAGAWGLSTGLIYAPGSYATTEEIVALARVAARRRGFYASHIRGEGATLLAAVGEAIRVGREAGLPVQVSHIKAAGRPNWGKVADALALVDAARAEGLDVTADVYPYTASSTTLRTLLPDWALEGGVEAMRARLTDPAARARIRRELEAPPAGQSLLDRVGWENIMVSYCAVRKDAEGRRLSELAAARGQDPIDAALELLEAEGGRAYMILFQLDEADLRRALVHPAVMIGSDGSALAPYGELAQGKPHPRSYGTFPRVLGE
;
A
#
# COMPACT_ATOMS: atom_id res chain seq x y z
N MET A 1 10.37 14.17 38.71
CA MET A 1 9.49 15.09 37.94
C MET A 1 9.17 14.43 36.61
N LEU A 2 7.92 14.55 36.16
CA LEU A 2 7.46 14.13 34.83
C LEU A 2 7.60 15.30 33.84
N ASP A 3 7.74 15.00 32.56
CA ASP A 3 7.72 16.05 31.53
C ASP A 3 6.28 16.40 31.15
N LEU A 4 5.45 15.37 30.93
CA LEU A 4 4.02 15.49 30.67
C LEU A 4 3.23 14.57 31.60
N LYS A 5 2.13 15.09 32.14
CA LYS A 5 1.10 14.29 32.81
C LYS A 5 -0.26 14.52 32.14
N ILE A 6 -0.86 13.43 31.64
CA ILE A 6 -2.21 13.42 31.08
C ILE A 6 -3.17 12.99 32.20
N GLU A 7 -4.09 13.87 32.59
CA GLU A 7 -4.87 13.73 33.82
C GLU A 7 -6.32 13.28 33.53
N GLY A 8 -6.75 12.21 34.20
CA GLY A 8 -8.15 11.78 34.30
C GLY A 8 -8.77 11.20 33.03
N ALA A 9 -7.98 10.67 32.10
CA ALA A 9 -8.46 9.99 30.89
C ALA A 9 -9.06 8.61 31.21
N THR A 10 -9.88 8.07 30.31
CA THR A 10 -10.13 6.63 30.23
C THR A 10 -8.99 6.00 29.43
N VAL A 11 -8.10 5.26 30.09
CA VAL A 11 -6.94 4.63 29.45
C VAL A 11 -7.34 3.28 28.86
N VAL A 12 -7.14 3.10 27.56
CA VAL A 12 -7.28 1.84 26.82
C VAL A 12 -5.89 1.49 26.30
N ASP A 13 -5.22 0.53 26.95
CA ASP A 13 -3.78 0.27 26.77
C ASP A 13 -3.42 -0.60 25.55
N GLY A 14 -4.43 -1.07 24.80
CA GLY A 14 -4.24 -1.94 23.63
C GLY A 14 -4.13 -3.44 23.95
N SER A 15 -4.22 -3.86 25.22
CA SER A 15 -4.18 -5.26 25.62
C SER A 15 -5.46 -6.06 25.29
N GLY A 16 -6.53 -5.36 24.90
CA GLY A 16 -7.88 -5.91 24.76
C GLY A 16 -8.72 -5.87 26.05
N ALA A 17 -8.15 -5.45 27.18
CA ALA A 17 -8.90 -5.23 28.42
C ALA A 17 -9.81 -3.97 28.31
N PRO A 18 -10.94 -3.93 29.06
CA PRO A 18 -11.75 -2.72 29.18
C PRO A 18 -10.93 -1.55 29.74
N GLY A 19 -11.16 -0.35 29.22
CA GLY A 19 -10.45 0.84 29.69
C GLY A 19 -10.82 1.27 31.11
N ALA A 20 -9.89 1.93 31.80
CA ALA A 20 -10.08 2.41 33.17
C ALA A 20 -9.63 3.86 33.33
N ARG A 21 -10.24 4.59 34.27
CA ARG A 21 -9.84 5.98 34.55
C ARG A 21 -8.46 6.01 35.22
N ALA A 22 -7.51 6.72 34.63
CA ALA A 22 -6.17 6.89 35.17
C ALA A 22 -5.49 8.16 34.64
N ASP A 23 -4.41 8.54 35.29
CA ASP A 23 -3.42 9.49 34.78
C ASP A 23 -2.28 8.72 34.09
N VAL A 24 -1.63 9.36 33.11
CA VAL A 24 -0.44 8.82 32.44
C VAL A 24 0.69 9.82 32.51
N GLY A 25 1.84 9.36 33.00
CA GLY A 25 3.06 10.14 33.16
C GLY A 25 4.11 9.77 32.12
N VAL A 26 4.63 10.78 31.43
CA VAL A 26 5.68 10.64 30.41
C VAL A 26 6.95 11.35 30.89
N ARG A 27 8.09 10.70 30.64
CA ARG A 27 9.42 11.29 30.79
C ARG A 27 10.23 10.95 29.54
N ASP A 28 10.85 11.96 28.95
CA ASP A 28 11.54 11.89 27.67
C ASP A 28 10.64 11.26 26.59
N ASP A 29 11.02 10.11 26.03
CA ASP A 29 10.29 9.36 25.00
C ASP A 29 9.44 8.21 25.58
N THR A 30 9.37 8.09 26.91
CA THR A 30 8.89 6.88 27.57
C THR A 30 7.70 7.17 28.51
N ILE A 31 6.70 6.30 28.46
CA ILE A 31 5.64 6.24 29.48
C ILE A 31 6.24 5.61 30.74
N VAL A 32 6.31 6.37 31.84
CA VAL A 32 6.96 5.92 33.08
C VAL A 32 5.99 5.54 34.19
N ALA A 33 4.72 5.93 34.09
CA ALA A 33 3.70 5.57 35.07
C ALA A 33 2.28 5.66 34.48
N VAL A 34 1.39 4.77 34.94
CA VAL A 34 -0.05 4.77 34.68
C VAL A 34 -0.77 4.49 36.00
N GLY A 35 -1.71 5.35 36.41
CA GLY A 35 -2.43 5.18 37.68
C GLY A 35 -2.87 6.52 38.30
N ASP A 36 -2.95 6.59 39.62
CA ASP A 36 -3.14 7.87 40.33
C ASP A 36 -1.80 8.60 40.43
N LEU A 37 -1.67 9.70 39.69
CA LEU A 37 -0.47 10.55 39.66
C LEU A 37 -0.76 11.94 40.25
N SER A 38 -1.75 12.06 41.13
CA SER A 38 -2.17 13.32 41.75
C SER A 38 -1.03 14.01 42.51
N ARG A 39 -0.14 13.24 43.13
CA ARG A 39 1.02 13.74 43.90
C ARG A 39 2.28 13.96 43.05
N GLU A 40 2.32 13.45 41.82
CA GLU A 40 3.51 13.55 40.97
C GLU A 40 3.60 14.94 40.30
N PRO A 41 4.73 15.65 40.45
CA PRO A 41 4.97 16.92 39.77
C PRO A 41 5.29 16.67 38.29
N ALA A 42 4.76 17.53 37.41
CA ALA A 42 4.96 17.47 35.97
C ALA A 42 5.25 18.87 35.39
N GLY A 43 6.12 18.95 34.38
CA GLY A 43 6.43 20.18 33.65
C GLY A 43 5.23 20.70 32.85
N ALA A 44 4.50 19.79 32.20
CA ALA A 44 3.24 20.06 31.53
C ALA A 44 2.12 19.15 32.05
N ARG A 45 0.90 19.68 32.07
CA ARG A 45 -0.32 18.94 32.47
C ARG A 45 -1.39 19.11 31.40
N LEU A 46 -2.03 18.00 31.03
CA LEU A 46 -3.11 17.97 30.05
C LEU A 46 -4.35 17.32 30.67
N GLY A 47 -5.41 18.09 30.87
CA GLY A 47 -6.70 17.56 31.34
C GLY A 47 -7.42 16.79 30.24
N ALA A 48 -7.67 15.50 30.46
CA ALA A 48 -8.26 14.57 29.49
C ALA A 48 -9.55 13.90 30.01
N ALA A 49 -10.20 14.52 31.01
CA ALA A 49 -11.49 14.04 31.51
C ALA A 49 -12.53 13.94 30.39
N GLY A 50 -13.26 12.82 30.34
CA GLY A 50 -14.24 12.53 29.28
C GLY A 50 -13.61 12.19 27.93
N ARG A 51 -12.29 12.00 27.85
CA ARG A 51 -11.57 11.52 26.66
C ARG A 51 -11.00 10.12 26.89
N VAL A 52 -10.72 9.44 25.79
CA VAL A 52 -9.97 8.18 25.78
C VAL A 52 -8.50 8.51 25.49
N LEU A 53 -7.59 7.88 26.24
CA LEU A 53 -6.17 7.84 25.96
C LEU A 53 -5.80 6.41 25.57
N ALA A 54 -5.22 6.25 24.39
CA ALA A 54 -4.80 4.97 23.85
C ALA A 54 -3.38 5.07 23.27
N PRO A 55 -2.69 3.94 23.01
CA PRO A 55 -1.52 3.93 22.15
C PRO A 55 -1.83 4.62 20.82
N GLY A 56 -0.83 5.34 20.29
CA GLY A 56 -0.95 5.91 18.95
C GLY A 56 -1.16 4.81 17.91
N PHE A 57 -1.98 5.08 16.91
CA PHE A 57 -2.35 4.06 15.92
C PHE A 57 -1.16 3.71 15.03
N ILE A 58 -1.03 2.42 14.74
CA ILE A 58 -0.07 1.88 13.78
C ILE A 58 -0.82 1.62 12.47
N ASP A 59 -0.48 2.37 11.43
CA ASP A 59 -0.97 2.15 10.08
C ASP A 59 -0.09 1.11 9.39
N VAL A 60 -0.52 -0.15 9.46
CA VAL A 60 0.26 -1.30 8.96
C VAL A 60 0.32 -1.39 7.43
N HIS A 61 -0.41 -0.52 6.73
CA HIS A 61 -0.41 -0.47 5.28
C HIS A 61 -0.51 0.96 4.78
N SER A 62 0.63 1.56 4.47
CA SER A 62 0.70 2.91 3.90
C SER A 62 1.64 2.99 2.70
N HIS A 63 1.40 4.01 1.87
CA HIS A 63 2.22 4.39 0.72
C HIS A 63 2.80 5.82 0.88
N SER A 64 3.09 6.19 2.13
CA SER A 64 3.67 7.48 2.50
C SER A 64 5.16 7.60 2.15
N ASP A 65 5.86 6.51 1.79
CA ASP A 65 7.32 6.42 1.60
C ASP A 65 7.94 7.61 0.86
N TRP A 66 7.30 7.99 -0.24
CA TRP A 66 7.73 9.07 -1.13
C TRP A 66 7.16 10.42 -0.70
N ARG A 67 5.92 10.43 -0.23
CA ARG A 67 5.17 11.66 0.07
C ARG A 67 5.62 12.33 1.37
N LEU A 68 6.20 11.59 2.30
CA LEU A 68 6.81 12.17 3.51
C LEU A 68 7.93 13.16 3.17
N TRP A 69 8.62 13.00 2.04
CA TRP A 69 9.64 13.95 1.59
C TRP A 69 9.07 15.28 1.09
N ALA A 70 7.83 15.27 0.59
CA ALA A 70 7.08 16.47 0.24
C ALA A 70 6.39 17.11 1.46
N ASN A 71 6.00 16.31 2.46
CA ASN A 71 5.39 16.78 3.69
C ASN A 71 5.73 15.89 4.91
N ARG A 72 6.84 16.22 5.57
CA ARG A 72 7.29 15.53 6.78
C ARG A 72 6.41 15.75 8.01
N ARG A 73 5.48 16.72 7.98
CA ARG A 73 4.51 16.91 9.06
C ARG A 73 3.42 15.83 9.06
N ALA A 74 3.28 15.11 7.95
CA ALA A 74 2.33 14.00 7.78
C ALA A 74 0.92 14.32 8.31
N GLU A 75 0.47 15.56 8.11
CA GLU A 75 -0.64 16.09 8.91
C GLU A 75 -1.94 15.30 8.76
N SER A 76 -2.19 14.77 7.56
CA SER A 76 -3.35 13.90 7.29
C SER A 76 -3.33 12.60 8.08
N LYS A 77 -2.15 12.10 8.48
CA LYS A 77 -1.97 10.89 9.29
C LYS A 77 -2.05 11.20 10.78
N ILE A 78 -1.29 12.18 11.27
CA ILE A 78 -1.31 12.53 12.70
C ILE A 78 -2.68 13.03 13.17
N ARG A 79 -3.45 13.72 12.30
CA ARG A 79 -4.83 14.15 12.61
C ARG A 79 -5.82 12.99 12.73
N GLN A 80 -5.44 11.80 12.26
CA GLN A 80 -6.19 10.56 12.46
C GLN A 80 -5.80 9.82 13.76
N GLY A 81 -4.76 10.27 14.46
CA GLY A 81 -4.18 9.56 15.61
C GLY A 81 -3.07 8.55 15.25
N VAL A 82 -2.65 8.51 13.98
CA VAL A 82 -1.53 7.64 13.53
C VAL A 82 -0.22 8.21 14.04
N THR A 83 0.59 7.37 14.68
CA THR A 83 1.95 7.70 15.14
C THR A 83 3.02 6.89 14.44
N THR A 84 2.66 5.75 13.84
CA THR A 84 3.59 4.86 13.13
C THR A 84 2.98 4.42 11.81
N GLU A 85 3.76 4.45 10.74
CA GLU A 85 3.38 3.87 9.45
C GLU A 85 4.34 2.74 9.07
N VAL A 86 3.76 1.60 8.65
CA VAL A 86 4.47 0.60 7.87
C VAL A 86 4.32 0.97 6.40
N VAL A 87 5.45 1.28 5.79
CA VAL A 87 5.55 1.75 4.42
C VAL A 87 6.30 0.71 3.57
N GLY A 88 6.37 0.91 2.26
CA GLY A 88 7.08 0.00 1.36
C GLY A 88 6.20 -1.15 0.90
N ASN A 89 4.88 -0.96 0.94
CA ASN A 89 3.87 -1.97 0.66
C ASN A 89 3.65 -2.22 -0.84
N CYS A 90 2.89 -3.27 -1.15
CA CYS A 90 2.47 -3.62 -2.51
C CYS A 90 3.62 -3.76 -3.53
N GLY A 91 4.83 -4.10 -3.08
CA GLY A 91 6.01 -4.22 -3.94
C GLY A 91 6.66 -2.89 -4.34
N PHE A 92 6.19 -1.76 -3.82
CA PHE A 92 6.77 -0.43 -4.08
C PHE A 92 7.57 0.06 -2.87
N SER A 93 8.83 0.43 -3.06
CA SER A 93 9.65 1.09 -2.05
C SER A 93 10.63 2.10 -2.68
N PRO A 94 11.09 3.11 -1.92
CA PRO A 94 11.97 4.17 -2.43
C PRO A 94 13.44 3.80 -2.57
N ALA A 95 13.80 2.65 -2.02
CA ALA A 95 15.12 2.05 -2.13
C ALA A 95 14.95 0.51 -2.13
N PRO A 96 15.93 -0.24 -2.67
CA PRO A 96 17.19 0.21 -3.26
C PRO A 96 17.03 0.88 -4.63
N VAL A 97 18.00 1.72 -5.00
CA VAL A 97 18.03 2.45 -6.28
C VAL A 97 19.26 2.02 -7.07
N SER A 98 19.05 1.45 -8.26
CA SER A 98 20.13 1.21 -9.21
C SER A 98 20.33 2.42 -10.11
N ALA A 99 21.59 2.81 -10.36
CA ALA A 99 21.91 3.85 -11.32
C ALA A 99 21.53 3.46 -12.76
N GLU A 100 21.64 2.16 -13.07
CA GLU A 100 21.30 1.58 -14.38
C GLU A 100 19.80 1.70 -14.69
N HIS A 101 18.95 1.51 -13.68
CA HIS A 101 17.49 1.44 -13.81
C HIS A 101 16.77 2.61 -13.11
N LEU A 102 17.43 3.75 -12.95
CA LEU A 102 16.89 4.90 -12.20
C LEU A 102 15.61 5.45 -12.85
N GLU A 103 15.59 5.61 -14.17
CA GLU A 103 14.41 6.14 -14.87
C GLU A 103 13.23 5.15 -14.85
N GLU A 104 13.52 3.85 -14.90
CA GLU A 104 12.51 2.81 -14.70
C GLU A 104 11.92 2.88 -13.28
N LEU A 105 12.76 3.08 -12.26
CA LEU A 105 12.29 3.27 -10.89
C LEU A 105 11.42 4.54 -10.75
N ARG A 106 11.82 5.64 -11.39
CA ARG A 106 11.01 6.89 -11.41
C ARG A 106 9.64 6.65 -12.05
N GLY A 107 9.58 5.88 -13.13
CA GLY A 107 8.31 5.50 -13.77
C GLY A 107 7.48 4.51 -12.96
N PHE A 108 8.13 3.62 -12.20
CA PHE A 108 7.50 2.63 -11.33
C PHE A 108 6.88 3.27 -10.08
N ALA A 109 7.58 4.23 -9.48
CA ALA A 109 7.18 4.87 -8.22
C ALA A 109 5.74 5.41 -8.27
N LEU A 110 5.02 5.20 -7.17
CA LEU A 110 3.66 5.73 -7.02
C LEU A 110 3.66 7.27 -6.98
N TYR A 111 4.73 7.86 -6.47
CA TYR A 111 4.91 9.30 -6.41
C TYR A 111 6.39 9.62 -6.37
N VAL A 112 6.78 10.71 -7.03
CA VAL A 112 8.12 11.27 -6.91
C VAL A 112 7.94 12.76 -6.63
N PRO A 113 8.34 13.26 -5.44
CA PRO A 113 8.29 14.69 -5.13
C PRO A 113 9.01 15.54 -6.17
N ALA A 114 8.51 16.74 -6.44
CA ALA A 114 9.19 17.67 -7.33
C ALA A 114 10.62 17.96 -6.84
N GLY A 115 11.59 17.85 -7.74
CA GLY A 115 13.00 18.10 -7.44
C GLY A 115 13.74 16.95 -6.74
N MET A 116 13.12 15.78 -6.55
CA MET A 116 13.81 14.63 -5.96
C MET A 116 14.93 14.09 -6.86
N ASP A 117 16.15 14.13 -6.32
CA ASP A 117 17.39 13.74 -7.00
C ASP A 117 17.79 12.27 -6.77
N PHE A 118 17.12 11.57 -5.86
CA PHE A 118 17.44 10.20 -5.44
C PHE A 118 18.88 10.11 -4.92
N ALA A 119 19.26 11.04 -4.04
CA ALA A 119 20.57 11.06 -3.40
C ALA A 119 20.89 9.77 -2.62
N TRP A 120 19.88 9.08 -2.09
CA TRP A 120 20.06 7.75 -1.49
C TRP A 120 20.03 6.65 -2.55
N ARG A 121 20.86 5.62 -2.35
CA ARG A 121 20.93 4.42 -3.19
C ARG A 121 20.52 3.17 -2.43
N SER A 122 20.75 3.13 -1.12
CA SER A 122 20.40 2.01 -0.25
C SER A 122 19.24 2.36 0.70
N VAL A 123 18.58 1.34 1.25
CA VAL A 123 17.55 1.53 2.29
C VAL A 123 18.16 2.17 3.54
N GLY A 124 19.39 1.81 3.91
CA GLY A 124 20.08 2.43 5.04
C GLY A 124 20.32 3.93 4.87
N GLU A 125 20.66 4.38 3.66
CA GLU A 125 20.79 5.81 3.36
C GLU A 125 19.44 6.53 3.41
N TYR A 126 18.38 5.90 2.91
CA TYR A 126 17.01 6.40 2.98
C TYR A 126 16.56 6.58 4.44
N LEU A 127 16.75 5.57 5.30
CA LEU A 127 16.38 5.65 6.71
C LEU A 127 17.19 6.71 7.46
N ARG A 128 18.52 6.76 7.25
CA ARG A 128 19.37 7.81 7.84
C ARG A 128 18.99 9.23 7.39
N ALA A 129 18.40 9.37 6.21
CA ALA A 129 17.92 10.66 5.76
C ALA A 129 16.73 11.14 6.62
N PHE A 130 15.83 10.24 7.06
CA PHE A 130 14.81 10.60 8.04
C PHE A 130 15.40 10.95 9.41
N ASP A 131 16.41 10.22 9.88
CA ASP A 131 17.07 10.54 11.16
C ASP A 131 17.69 11.95 11.15
N ARG A 132 18.30 12.32 10.02
CA ARG A 132 18.95 13.63 9.86
C ARG A 132 17.94 14.77 9.69
N GLU A 133 16.86 14.55 8.94
CA GLU A 133 15.94 15.61 8.53
C GLU A 133 14.64 15.66 9.34
N GLY A 134 14.40 14.64 10.17
CA GLY A 134 13.21 14.45 11.00
C GLY A 134 11.97 14.01 10.21
N THR A 135 10.96 13.54 10.92
CA THR A 135 9.59 13.33 10.41
C THR A 135 8.63 13.28 11.60
N ALA A 136 7.35 13.58 11.40
CA ALA A 136 6.35 13.59 12.47
C ALA A 136 5.90 12.18 12.91
N LEU A 137 6.25 11.14 12.16
CA LEU A 137 5.80 9.76 12.36
C LEU A 137 6.99 8.83 12.57
N ASN A 138 6.79 7.76 13.32
CA ASN A 138 7.68 6.60 13.22
C ASN A 138 7.46 5.92 11.85
N VAL A 139 8.54 5.50 11.20
CA VAL A 139 8.49 4.87 9.88
C VAL A 139 9.12 3.49 9.95
N VAL A 140 8.33 2.47 9.59
CA VAL A 140 8.78 1.08 9.44
C VAL A 140 8.81 0.74 7.96
N GLN A 141 10.00 0.51 7.41
CA GLN A 141 10.17 0.28 5.97
C GLN A 141 10.16 -1.21 5.61
N LEU A 142 9.33 -1.58 4.65
CA LEU A 142 9.44 -2.84 3.89
C LEU A 142 10.19 -2.61 2.58
N VAL A 143 10.82 -3.67 2.06
CA VAL A 143 11.46 -3.63 0.74
C VAL A 143 10.49 -4.18 -0.30
N GLY A 144 10.19 -3.40 -1.32
CA GLY A 144 9.28 -3.80 -2.39
C GLY A 144 9.95 -4.76 -3.37
N HIS A 145 9.32 -5.91 -3.63
CA HIS A 145 9.76 -6.86 -4.67
C HIS A 145 9.84 -6.23 -6.06
N GLY A 146 8.88 -5.38 -6.43
CA GLY A 146 8.92 -4.65 -7.69
C GLY A 146 10.14 -3.73 -7.77
N THR A 147 10.46 -3.03 -6.69
CA THR A 147 11.69 -2.22 -6.58
C THR A 147 12.96 -3.07 -6.70
N LEU A 148 13.00 -4.27 -6.10
CA LEU A 148 14.12 -5.20 -6.26
C LEU A 148 14.29 -5.68 -7.70
N ARG A 149 13.20 -6.05 -8.39
CA ARG A 149 13.24 -6.42 -9.81
C ARG A 149 13.76 -5.28 -10.65
N VAL A 150 13.20 -4.08 -10.50
CA VAL A 150 13.67 -2.89 -11.23
C VAL A 150 15.16 -2.66 -10.98
N ALA A 151 15.61 -2.72 -9.74
CA ALA A 151 17.01 -2.50 -9.40
C ALA A 151 17.96 -3.58 -9.96
N ALA A 152 17.49 -4.80 -10.24
CA ALA A 152 18.31 -5.91 -10.69
C ALA A 152 18.26 -6.17 -12.20
N MET A 153 17.11 -5.93 -12.83
CA MET A 153 16.80 -6.36 -14.20
C MET A 153 15.78 -5.45 -14.92
N GLY A 154 15.46 -4.27 -14.37
CA GLY A 154 14.46 -3.37 -14.94
C GLY A 154 13.05 -3.98 -15.02
N PHE A 155 12.31 -3.64 -16.07
CA PHE A 155 10.94 -4.12 -16.34
C PHE A 155 10.88 -5.35 -17.26
N ALA A 156 11.93 -6.17 -17.31
CA ALA A 156 11.95 -7.34 -18.17
C ALA A 156 10.85 -8.36 -17.78
N HIS A 157 10.05 -8.79 -18.77
CA HIS A 157 8.98 -9.78 -18.60
C HIS A 157 9.50 -11.20 -18.83
N ARG A 158 10.35 -11.64 -17.90
CA ARG A 158 10.93 -12.99 -17.88
C ARG A 158 11.30 -13.39 -16.46
N ALA A 159 11.60 -14.67 -16.25
CA ALA A 159 12.27 -15.09 -15.02
C ALA A 159 13.64 -14.40 -14.90
N PRO A 160 14.07 -14.05 -13.66
CA PRO A 160 15.40 -13.53 -13.44
C PRO A 160 16.44 -14.62 -13.76
N GLU A 161 17.53 -14.21 -14.38
CA GLU A 161 18.72 -15.04 -14.47
C GLU A 161 19.30 -15.27 -13.07
N THR A 162 20.14 -16.30 -12.92
CA THR A 162 20.76 -16.64 -11.63
C THR A 162 21.45 -15.43 -10.97
N GLN A 163 22.17 -14.61 -11.74
CA GLN A 163 22.86 -13.44 -11.20
C GLN A 163 21.92 -12.31 -10.81
N GLU A 164 20.80 -12.13 -11.53
CA GLU A 164 19.78 -11.14 -11.20
C GLU A 164 19.02 -11.54 -9.93
N LEU A 165 18.66 -12.81 -9.78
CA LEU A 165 18.05 -13.32 -8.54
C LEU A 165 19.00 -13.17 -7.34
N LEU A 166 20.28 -13.53 -7.50
CA LEU A 166 21.29 -13.33 -6.46
C LEU A 166 21.45 -11.84 -6.13
N ARG A 167 21.37 -10.94 -7.12
CA ARG A 167 21.41 -9.48 -6.90
C ARG A 167 20.20 -9.02 -6.08
N MET A 168 18.99 -9.45 -6.42
CA MET A 168 17.79 -9.14 -5.63
C MET A 168 17.89 -9.65 -4.19
N GLN A 169 18.38 -10.88 -3.99
CA GLN A 169 18.59 -11.46 -2.66
C GLN A 169 19.61 -10.67 -1.83
N ARG A 170 20.74 -10.26 -2.42
CA ARG A 170 21.75 -9.43 -1.73
C ARG A 170 21.19 -8.07 -1.35
N LEU A 171 20.51 -7.39 -2.27
CA LEU A 171 19.91 -6.08 -2.01
C LEU A 171 18.86 -6.13 -0.89
N LEU A 172 18.05 -7.19 -0.83
CA LEU A 172 17.10 -7.42 0.26
C LEU A 172 17.81 -7.67 1.59
N ASP A 173 18.84 -8.52 1.59
CA ASP A 173 19.62 -8.84 2.79
C ASP A 173 20.31 -7.59 3.39
N GLU A 174 20.96 -6.79 2.53
CA GLU A 174 21.58 -5.52 2.90
C GLU A 174 20.55 -4.51 3.43
N ALA A 175 19.38 -4.42 2.80
CA ALA A 175 18.31 -3.52 3.23
C ALA A 175 17.77 -3.90 4.62
N MET A 176 17.60 -5.19 4.90
CA MET A 176 17.14 -5.67 6.20
C MET A 176 18.22 -5.56 7.28
N GLU A 177 19.49 -5.76 6.93
CA GLU A 177 20.60 -5.43 7.83
C GLU A 177 20.63 -3.95 8.20
N ALA A 178 20.26 -3.08 7.26
CA ALA A 178 20.19 -1.64 7.48
C ALA A 178 18.92 -1.17 8.20
N GLY A 179 18.00 -2.07 8.57
CA GLY A 179 16.81 -1.74 9.37
C GLY A 179 15.46 -1.90 8.67
N ALA A 180 15.39 -2.47 7.46
CA ALA A 180 14.11 -2.86 6.86
C ALA A 180 13.48 -4.07 7.58
N TRP A 181 12.16 -4.10 7.70
CA TRP A 181 11.43 -5.08 8.51
C TRP A 181 10.91 -6.29 7.73
N GLY A 182 11.02 -6.28 6.39
CA GLY A 182 10.51 -7.38 5.59
C GLY A 182 10.46 -7.10 4.10
N LEU A 183 9.79 -8.01 3.41
CA LEU A 183 9.55 -8.01 1.97
C LEU A 183 8.06 -7.73 1.72
N SER A 184 7.76 -6.85 0.76
CA SER A 184 6.40 -6.71 0.24
C SER A 184 6.33 -7.11 -1.23
N THR A 185 5.17 -7.57 -1.69
CA THR A 185 4.90 -7.86 -3.11
C THR A 185 3.65 -7.16 -3.62
N GLY A 186 3.66 -6.85 -4.92
CA GLY A 186 2.53 -6.35 -5.68
C GLY A 186 2.31 -7.22 -6.90
N LEU A 187 1.76 -8.42 -6.69
CA LEU A 187 1.70 -9.46 -7.72
C LEU A 187 0.63 -9.19 -8.79
N ILE A 188 -0.18 -8.14 -8.63
CA ILE A 188 -1.07 -7.61 -9.67
C ILE A 188 -0.40 -6.55 -10.55
N TYR A 189 0.77 -6.01 -10.14
CA TYR A 189 1.40 -4.86 -10.78
C TYR A 189 2.68 -5.27 -11.49
N ALA A 190 2.88 -4.83 -12.73
CA ALA A 190 4.17 -4.94 -13.39
C ALA A 190 5.25 -4.12 -12.65
N PRO A 191 6.49 -4.64 -12.47
CA PRO A 191 6.98 -5.94 -12.96
C PRO A 191 6.77 -7.11 -11.98
N GLY A 192 6.13 -6.88 -10.83
CA GLY A 192 5.84 -7.93 -9.84
C GLY A 192 4.93 -9.04 -10.36
N SER A 193 3.96 -8.71 -11.24
CA SER A 193 3.05 -9.68 -11.87
C SER A 193 3.77 -10.73 -12.72
N TYR A 194 4.98 -10.43 -13.20
CA TYR A 194 5.80 -11.35 -14.01
C TYR A 194 6.45 -12.46 -13.19
N ALA A 195 6.51 -12.32 -11.87
CA ALA A 195 7.24 -13.24 -11.01
C ALA A 195 6.46 -14.53 -10.73
N THR A 196 7.20 -15.64 -10.70
CA THR A 196 6.72 -16.94 -10.23
C THR A 196 6.65 -16.97 -8.70
N THR A 197 5.85 -17.87 -8.13
CA THR A 197 5.83 -18.08 -6.68
C THR A 197 7.23 -18.48 -6.16
N GLU A 198 8.00 -19.24 -6.94
CA GLU A 198 9.33 -19.73 -6.60
C GLU A 198 10.35 -18.59 -6.48
N GLU A 199 10.27 -17.56 -7.32
CA GLU A 199 11.06 -16.33 -7.18
C GLU A 199 10.74 -15.63 -5.84
N ILE A 200 9.45 -15.54 -5.48
CA ILE A 200 9.03 -14.91 -4.23
C ILE A 200 9.50 -15.72 -3.03
N VAL A 201 9.37 -17.05 -3.05
CA VAL A 201 9.90 -17.94 -1.99
C VAL A 201 11.41 -17.75 -1.82
N ALA A 202 12.16 -17.62 -2.91
CA ALA A 202 13.61 -17.41 -2.85
C ALA A 202 14.01 -16.11 -2.15
N LEU A 203 13.23 -15.03 -2.32
CA LEU A 203 13.42 -13.75 -1.62
C LEU A 203 12.88 -13.78 -0.19
N ALA A 204 11.70 -14.37 0.02
CA ALA A 204 11.10 -14.52 1.34
C ALA A 204 12.00 -15.30 2.30
N ARG A 205 12.75 -16.31 1.80
CA ARG A 205 13.77 -17.01 2.60
C ARG A 205 14.91 -16.09 3.07
N VAL A 206 15.22 -15.02 2.35
CA VAL A 206 16.17 -13.99 2.81
C VAL A 206 15.55 -13.22 3.99
N ALA A 207 14.31 -12.76 3.82
CA ALA A 207 13.60 -12.04 4.87
C ALA A 207 13.42 -12.87 6.15
N ALA A 208 13.13 -14.18 6.02
CA ALA A 208 13.03 -15.10 7.13
C ALA A 208 14.33 -15.17 7.97
N ARG A 209 15.51 -15.22 7.33
CA ARG A 209 16.81 -15.24 8.02
C ARG A 209 17.08 -13.98 8.84
N ARG A 210 16.51 -12.85 8.39
CA ARG A 210 16.58 -11.55 9.07
C ARG A 210 15.40 -11.31 10.04
N ARG A 211 14.57 -12.34 10.31
CA ARG A 211 13.40 -12.29 11.18
C ARG A 211 12.35 -11.25 10.77
N GLY A 212 12.24 -10.97 9.47
CA GLY A 212 11.19 -10.12 8.93
C GLY A 212 9.93 -10.88 8.58
N PHE A 213 8.97 -10.16 7.99
CA PHE A 213 7.71 -10.71 7.50
C PHE A 213 7.51 -10.47 6.01
N TYR A 214 6.52 -11.14 5.44
CA TYR A 214 6.11 -11.06 4.05
C TYR A 214 4.73 -10.42 3.92
N ALA A 215 4.64 -9.23 3.33
CA ALA A 215 3.37 -8.59 2.99
C ALA A 215 3.05 -8.79 1.51
N SER A 216 1.78 -9.04 1.17
CA SER A 216 1.38 -9.23 -0.23
C SER A 216 0.10 -8.51 -0.58
N HIS A 217 0.22 -7.56 -1.52
CA HIS A 217 -0.85 -7.34 -2.48
C HIS A 217 -0.83 -8.52 -3.44
N ILE A 218 -1.73 -9.45 -3.15
CA ILE A 218 -1.82 -10.77 -3.77
C ILE A 218 -2.15 -10.68 -5.27
N ARG A 219 -1.85 -11.75 -6.01
CA ARG A 219 -1.89 -11.78 -7.48
C ARG A 219 -3.27 -11.50 -8.10
N GLY A 220 -4.34 -11.74 -7.36
CA GLY A 220 -5.67 -11.38 -7.80
C GLY A 220 -6.64 -11.26 -6.64
N GLU A 221 -7.53 -10.28 -6.75
CA GLU A 221 -8.50 -9.93 -5.70
C GLU A 221 -9.95 -10.22 -6.14
N GLY A 222 -10.15 -10.74 -7.35
CA GLY A 222 -11.47 -11.05 -7.92
C GLY A 222 -11.72 -12.55 -8.01
N ALA A 223 -11.86 -13.08 -9.23
CA ALA A 223 -12.16 -14.50 -9.44
C ALA A 223 -11.10 -15.44 -8.83
N THR A 224 -9.83 -15.02 -8.86
CA THR A 224 -8.67 -15.78 -8.38
C THR A 224 -8.30 -15.48 -6.92
N LEU A 225 -9.12 -14.75 -6.16
CA LEU A 225 -8.85 -14.34 -4.77
C LEU A 225 -8.35 -15.50 -3.89
N LEU A 226 -9.09 -16.60 -3.85
CA LEU A 226 -8.75 -17.72 -2.96
C LEU A 226 -7.44 -18.41 -3.36
N ALA A 227 -7.17 -18.54 -4.65
CA ALA A 227 -5.91 -19.07 -5.16
C ALA A 227 -4.73 -18.15 -4.80
N ALA A 228 -4.93 -16.84 -4.89
CA ALA A 228 -3.90 -15.85 -4.58
C ALA A 228 -3.62 -15.74 -3.06
N VAL A 229 -4.64 -15.89 -2.20
CA VAL A 229 -4.44 -16.04 -0.75
C VAL A 229 -3.68 -17.33 -0.44
N GLY A 230 -4.05 -18.44 -1.09
CA GLY A 230 -3.32 -19.70 -0.98
C GLY A 230 -1.85 -19.59 -1.42
N GLU A 231 -1.56 -18.83 -2.48
CA GLU A 231 -0.19 -18.53 -2.91
C GLU A 231 0.60 -17.79 -1.82
N ALA A 232 0.03 -16.74 -1.21
CA ALA A 232 0.70 -16.00 -0.15
C ALA A 232 1.00 -16.88 1.09
N ILE A 233 0.05 -17.72 1.48
CA ILE A 233 0.23 -18.70 2.56
C ILE A 233 1.31 -19.73 2.20
N ARG A 234 1.35 -20.21 0.94
CA ARG A 234 2.40 -21.11 0.44
C ARG A 234 3.78 -20.47 0.57
N VAL A 235 3.93 -19.20 0.20
CA VAL A 235 5.20 -18.46 0.36
C VAL A 235 5.63 -18.45 1.83
N GLY A 236 4.73 -18.06 2.75
CA GLY A 236 5.00 -18.06 4.19
C GLY A 236 5.46 -19.41 4.72
N ARG A 237 4.76 -20.48 4.32
CA ARG A 237 5.05 -21.86 4.70
C ARG A 237 6.41 -22.34 4.19
N GLU A 238 6.71 -22.11 2.90
CA GLU A 238 7.95 -22.60 2.27
C GLU A 238 9.19 -21.80 2.66
N ALA A 239 9.03 -20.54 3.06
CA ALA A 239 10.12 -19.67 3.48
C ALA A 239 10.26 -19.56 5.01
N GLY A 240 9.25 -19.95 5.79
CA GLY A 240 9.29 -20.00 7.25
C GLY A 240 9.24 -18.62 7.90
N LEU A 241 8.34 -17.75 7.45
CA LEU A 241 8.16 -16.38 7.98
C LEU A 241 6.69 -15.96 8.07
N PRO A 242 6.35 -14.97 8.91
CA PRO A 242 4.99 -14.43 9.01
C PRO A 242 4.50 -13.82 7.69
N VAL A 243 3.20 -13.90 7.46
CA VAL A 243 2.52 -13.39 6.26
C VAL A 243 1.45 -12.37 6.63
N GLN A 244 1.42 -11.25 5.92
CA GLN A 244 0.33 -10.28 5.93
C GLN A 244 -0.31 -10.23 4.53
N VAL A 245 -1.55 -10.69 4.42
CA VAL A 245 -2.37 -10.50 3.22
C VAL A 245 -2.87 -9.06 3.22
N SER A 246 -2.29 -8.23 2.36
CA SER A 246 -2.61 -6.81 2.36
C SER A 246 -4.05 -6.56 1.93
N HIS A 247 -4.69 -5.56 2.57
CA HIS A 247 -5.98 -4.97 2.20
C HIS A 247 -6.98 -6.01 1.64
N ILE A 248 -7.27 -7.06 2.41
CA ILE A 248 -8.05 -8.22 1.97
C ILE A 248 -9.43 -7.79 1.49
N LYS A 249 -9.79 -8.20 0.27
CA LYS A 249 -11.04 -7.78 -0.39
C LYS A 249 -11.46 -8.72 -1.51
N ALA A 250 -12.74 -8.68 -1.87
CA ALA A 250 -13.28 -9.32 -3.06
C ALA A 250 -13.75 -8.27 -4.08
N ALA A 251 -13.02 -8.16 -5.20
CA ALA A 251 -13.21 -7.12 -6.20
C ALA A 251 -14.29 -7.50 -7.23
N GLY A 252 -15.32 -6.65 -7.32
CA GLY A 252 -16.41 -6.73 -8.31
C GLY A 252 -17.55 -7.66 -7.91
N ARG A 253 -18.77 -7.31 -8.36
CA ARG A 253 -20.03 -7.95 -7.94
C ARG A 253 -20.04 -9.48 -7.99
N PRO A 254 -19.49 -10.15 -9.02
CA PRO A 254 -19.49 -11.61 -9.07
C PRO A 254 -18.64 -12.30 -7.98
N ASN A 255 -17.83 -11.54 -7.24
CA ASN A 255 -16.92 -12.07 -6.21
C ASN A 255 -17.33 -11.72 -4.78
N TRP A 256 -18.35 -10.88 -4.59
CA TRP A 256 -18.84 -10.51 -3.27
C TRP A 256 -19.23 -11.75 -2.46
N GLY A 257 -18.89 -11.76 -1.17
CA GLY A 257 -19.02 -12.91 -0.26
C GLY A 257 -17.73 -13.71 -0.10
N LYS A 258 -16.80 -13.66 -1.08
CA LYS A 258 -15.56 -14.46 -1.04
C LYS A 258 -14.57 -14.03 0.04
N VAL A 259 -14.74 -12.86 0.66
CA VAL A 259 -13.92 -12.48 1.81
C VAL A 259 -14.11 -13.46 2.97
N ALA A 260 -15.31 -14.02 3.14
CA ALA A 260 -15.54 -15.08 4.13
C ALA A 260 -14.64 -16.30 3.89
N ASP A 261 -14.58 -16.78 2.66
CA ASP A 261 -13.75 -17.93 2.29
C ASP A 261 -12.25 -17.62 2.39
N ALA A 262 -11.86 -16.40 2.02
CA ALA A 262 -10.47 -15.95 2.13
C ALA A 262 -10.00 -15.88 3.59
N LEU A 263 -10.84 -15.40 4.50
CA LEU A 263 -10.55 -15.40 5.95
C LEU A 263 -10.52 -16.81 6.52
N ALA A 264 -11.37 -17.72 6.04
CA ALA A 264 -11.30 -19.13 6.43
C ALA A 264 -9.97 -19.79 6.04
N LEU A 265 -9.35 -19.40 4.91
CA LEU A 265 -7.99 -19.85 4.56
C LEU A 265 -6.93 -19.31 5.53
N VAL A 266 -7.07 -18.06 5.96
CA VAL A 266 -6.19 -17.45 6.97
C VAL A 266 -6.31 -18.20 8.30
N ASP A 267 -7.53 -18.47 8.76
CA ASP A 267 -7.78 -19.22 10.00
C ASP A 267 -7.24 -20.64 9.94
N ALA A 268 -7.44 -21.34 8.81
CA ALA A 268 -6.90 -22.68 8.61
C ALA A 268 -5.37 -22.69 8.68
N ALA A 269 -4.71 -21.74 8.02
CA ALA A 269 -3.25 -21.61 8.09
C ALA A 269 -2.75 -21.33 9.52
N ARG A 270 -3.47 -20.48 10.27
CA ARG A 270 -3.15 -20.19 11.68
C ARG A 270 -3.35 -21.41 12.58
N ALA A 271 -4.40 -22.20 12.35
CA ALA A 271 -4.64 -23.45 13.07
C ALA A 271 -3.55 -24.50 12.80
N GLU A 272 -2.89 -24.44 11.65
CA GLU A 272 -1.70 -25.24 11.32
C GLU A 272 -0.39 -24.69 11.95
N GLY A 273 -0.45 -23.57 12.66
CA GLY A 273 0.70 -22.95 13.34
C GLY A 273 1.48 -21.93 12.51
N LEU A 274 0.96 -21.52 11.34
CA LEU A 274 1.54 -20.42 10.57
C LEU A 274 1.11 -19.07 11.15
N ASP A 275 2.03 -18.09 11.16
CA ASP A 275 1.69 -16.71 11.50
C ASP A 275 1.16 -15.98 10.27
N VAL A 276 -0.16 -16.03 10.06
CA VAL A 276 -0.83 -15.36 8.93
C VAL A 276 -1.81 -14.35 9.48
N THR A 277 -1.74 -13.14 8.95
CA THR A 277 -2.63 -12.01 9.25
C THR A 277 -3.07 -11.35 7.95
N ALA A 278 -3.98 -10.39 8.05
CA ALA A 278 -4.37 -9.53 6.96
C ALA A 278 -4.57 -8.09 7.47
N ASP A 279 -4.80 -7.15 6.56
CA ASP A 279 -5.27 -5.81 6.91
C ASP A 279 -6.44 -5.38 6.01
N VAL A 280 -7.16 -4.34 6.42
CA VAL A 280 -8.26 -3.74 5.64
C VAL A 280 -8.38 -2.24 5.94
N TYR A 281 -8.90 -1.48 4.97
CA TYR A 281 -9.37 -0.10 5.16
C TYR A 281 -10.91 -0.06 5.17
N PRO A 282 -11.56 0.85 5.95
CA PRO A 282 -13.00 0.86 6.16
C PRO A 282 -13.78 1.53 5.02
N TYR A 283 -13.53 1.16 3.76
CA TYR A 283 -14.20 1.73 2.59
C TYR A 283 -14.52 0.69 1.53
N THR A 284 -15.65 0.88 0.84
CA THR A 284 -16.11 0.00 -0.25
C THR A 284 -15.56 0.35 -1.63
N ALA A 285 -14.57 1.25 -1.68
CA ALA A 285 -13.87 1.61 -2.90
C ALA A 285 -12.35 1.44 -2.72
N SER A 286 -11.68 0.99 -3.77
CA SER A 286 -10.22 0.90 -3.83
C SER A 286 -9.63 2.06 -4.64
N SER A 287 -8.31 2.23 -4.62
CA SER A 287 -7.61 3.26 -5.40
C SER A 287 -6.26 2.75 -5.88
N THR A 288 -5.92 3.03 -7.14
CA THR A 288 -4.62 2.64 -7.73
C THR A 288 -4.32 3.44 -9.01
N THR A 289 -3.22 3.13 -9.68
CA THR A 289 -2.84 3.75 -10.97
C THR A 289 -3.74 3.27 -12.11
N LEU A 290 -4.13 4.17 -13.02
CA LEU A 290 -4.98 3.85 -14.17
C LEU A 290 -4.34 2.85 -15.12
N ARG A 291 -3.00 2.82 -15.22
CA ARG A 291 -2.25 1.91 -16.08
C ARG A 291 -2.44 0.43 -15.70
N THR A 292 -2.94 0.14 -14.49
CA THR A 292 -3.35 -1.21 -14.07
C THR A 292 -4.50 -1.78 -14.91
N LEU A 293 -5.20 -0.95 -15.68
CA LEU A 293 -6.16 -1.43 -16.68
C LEU A 293 -5.48 -2.17 -17.83
N LEU A 294 -4.24 -1.82 -18.17
CA LEU A 294 -3.54 -2.38 -19.32
C LEU A 294 -3.11 -3.84 -19.06
N PRO A 295 -3.09 -4.68 -20.09
CA PRO A 295 -2.55 -6.04 -19.96
C PRO A 295 -1.05 -6.00 -19.64
N ASP A 296 -0.57 -6.98 -18.88
CA ASP A 296 0.81 -7.05 -18.37
C ASP A 296 1.87 -6.83 -19.48
N TRP A 297 1.71 -7.44 -20.65
CA TRP A 297 2.66 -7.29 -21.77
C TRP A 297 2.78 -5.85 -22.28
N ALA A 298 1.74 -5.02 -22.09
CA ALA A 298 1.78 -3.61 -22.49
C ALA A 298 2.68 -2.79 -21.55
N LEU A 299 2.91 -3.25 -20.32
CA LEU A 299 3.73 -2.62 -19.30
C LEU A 299 5.19 -3.11 -19.29
N GLU A 300 5.52 -4.13 -20.09
CA GLU A 300 6.89 -4.67 -20.23
C GLU A 300 7.86 -3.58 -20.71
N GLY A 301 9.03 -3.45 -20.09
CA GLY A 301 9.98 -2.37 -20.42
C GLY A 301 9.59 -0.99 -19.86
N GLY A 302 8.58 -0.92 -18.99
CA GLY A 302 8.26 0.28 -18.21
C GLY A 302 7.47 1.34 -18.97
N VAL A 303 7.47 2.57 -18.43
CA VAL A 303 6.60 3.67 -18.88
C VAL A 303 6.86 4.06 -20.34
N GLU A 304 8.12 4.14 -20.77
CA GLU A 304 8.46 4.55 -22.14
C GLU A 304 8.02 3.51 -23.18
N ALA A 305 8.26 2.22 -22.90
CA ALA A 305 7.79 1.15 -23.77
C ALA A 305 6.25 1.07 -23.82
N MET A 306 5.59 1.25 -22.67
CA MET A 306 4.12 1.36 -22.59
C MET A 306 3.61 2.52 -23.45
N ARG A 307 4.22 3.71 -23.37
CA ARG A 307 3.84 4.87 -24.21
C ARG A 307 3.98 4.55 -25.70
N ALA A 308 5.08 3.94 -26.11
CA ALA A 308 5.29 3.55 -27.50
C ALA A 308 4.23 2.55 -27.99
N ARG A 309 3.80 1.60 -27.14
CA ARG A 309 2.72 0.66 -27.47
C ARG A 309 1.34 1.31 -27.55
N LEU A 310 1.08 2.36 -26.77
CA LEU A 310 -0.17 3.11 -26.82
C LEU A 310 -0.33 3.91 -28.13
N THR A 311 0.78 4.29 -28.77
CA THR A 311 0.79 5.01 -30.04
C THR A 311 0.94 4.11 -31.26
N ASP A 312 1.51 2.90 -31.11
CA ASP A 312 1.57 1.91 -32.19
C ASP A 312 0.17 1.34 -32.53
N PRO A 313 -0.31 1.45 -33.79
CA PRO A 313 -1.67 1.03 -34.14
C PRO A 313 -1.95 -0.46 -33.90
N ALA A 314 -0.97 -1.33 -34.15
CA ALA A 314 -1.16 -2.77 -33.99
C ALA A 314 -1.22 -3.18 -32.51
N ALA A 315 -0.32 -2.64 -31.69
CA ALA A 315 -0.31 -2.82 -30.25
C ALA A 315 -1.56 -2.23 -29.60
N ARG A 316 -1.95 -0.99 -29.96
CA ARG A 316 -3.18 -0.36 -29.44
C ARG A 316 -4.43 -1.17 -29.80
N ALA A 317 -4.54 -1.67 -31.03
CA ALA A 317 -5.65 -2.54 -31.42
C ALA A 317 -5.68 -3.85 -30.63
N ARG A 318 -4.50 -4.43 -30.32
CA ARG A 318 -4.40 -5.60 -29.45
C ARG A 318 -4.83 -5.28 -28.01
N ILE A 319 -4.34 -4.18 -27.44
CA ILE A 319 -4.73 -3.71 -26.10
C ILE A 319 -6.25 -3.54 -26.05
N ARG A 320 -6.85 -2.84 -27.03
CA ARG A 320 -8.30 -2.66 -27.10
C ARG A 320 -9.04 -4.01 -27.07
N ARG A 321 -8.67 -4.96 -27.93
CA ARG A 321 -9.30 -6.29 -27.95
C ARG A 321 -9.18 -7.03 -26.61
N GLU A 322 -8.02 -6.96 -25.96
CA GLU A 322 -7.81 -7.60 -24.65
C GLU A 322 -8.55 -6.87 -23.52
N LEU A 323 -8.84 -5.57 -23.64
CA LEU A 323 -9.71 -4.85 -22.71
C LEU A 323 -11.19 -5.17 -22.93
N GLU A 324 -11.62 -5.37 -24.18
CA GLU A 324 -13.00 -5.77 -24.54
C GLU A 324 -13.30 -7.22 -24.16
N ALA A 325 -12.37 -8.12 -24.41
CA ALA A 325 -12.51 -9.55 -24.19
C ALA A 325 -11.21 -10.13 -23.62
N PRO A 326 -10.91 -9.88 -22.34
CA PRO A 326 -9.68 -10.34 -21.74
C PRO A 326 -9.63 -11.86 -21.68
N PRO A 327 -8.42 -12.45 -21.76
CA PRO A 327 -8.21 -13.85 -21.50
C PRO A 327 -8.89 -14.27 -20.18
N ALA A 328 -9.46 -15.47 -20.16
CA ALA A 328 -10.41 -15.92 -19.15
C ALA A 328 -10.03 -15.51 -17.71
N GLY A 329 -10.90 -14.73 -17.06
CA GLY A 329 -10.84 -14.45 -15.63
C GLY A 329 -10.03 -13.22 -15.19
N GLN A 330 -9.73 -12.26 -16.08
CA GLN A 330 -8.89 -11.10 -15.74
C GLN A 330 -9.46 -9.70 -16.07
N SER A 331 -10.67 -9.54 -16.62
CA SER A 331 -11.22 -8.18 -16.82
C SER A 331 -11.49 -7.50 -15.48
N LEU A 332 -10.80 -6.40 -15.20
CA LEU A 332 -11.29 -5.43 -14.22
C LEU A 332 -12.62 -4.82 -14.70
N LEU A 333 -12.80 -4.71 -16.02
CA LEU A 333 -13.89 -3.97 -16.65
C LEU A 333 -15.23 -4.71 -16.60
N ASP A 334 -15.24 -6.03 -16.86
CA ASP A 334 -16.47 -6.86 -16.75
C ASP A 334 -16.99 -6.96 -15.31
N ARG A 335 -16.14 -6.65 -14.33
CA ARG A 335 -16.41 -6.80 -12.90
C ARG A 335 -16.86 -5.52 -12.23
N VAL A 336 -16.34 -4.39 -12.72
CA VAL A 336 -16.51 -3.07 -12.11
C VAL A 336 -17.48 -2.21 -12.91
N GLY A 337 -17.38 -2.17 -14.24
CA GLY A 337 -18.10 -1.23 -15.09
C GLY A 337 -17.43 0.16 -15.13
N TRP A 338 -17.41 0.79 -16.31
CA TRP A 338 -16.75 2.08 -16.55
C TRP A 338 -17.33 3.24 -15.73
N GLU A 339 -18.61 3.15 -15.37
CA GLU A 339 -19.31 4.09 -14.50
C GLU A 339 -18.81 4.04 -13.05
N ASN A 340 -18.16 2.93 -12.64
CA ASN A 340 -17.62 2.75 -11.30
C ASN A 340 -16.12 3.04 -11.21
N ILE A 341 -15.50 3.54 -12.28
CA ILE A 341 -14.10 3.99 -12.31
C ILE A 341 -14.07 5.52 -12.38
N MET A 342 -13.64 6.16 -11.30
CA MET A 342 -13.46 7.62 -11.22
C MET A 342 -11.99 7.97 -11.34
N VAL A 343 -11.65 8.94 -12.18
CA VAL A 343 -10.28 9.47 -12.27
C VAL A 343 -10.00 10.31 -11.04
N SER A 344 -8.99 9.96 -10.25
CA SER A 344 -8.67 10.64 -8.99
C SER A 344 -7.49 11.60 -9.11
N TYR A 345 -6.60 11.44 -10.09
CA TYR A 345 -5.52 12.38 -10.35
C TYR A 345 -5.04 12.28 -11.80
N CYS A 346 -4.75 13.44 -12.39
CA CYS A 346 -4.06 13.59 -13.66
C CYS A 346 -2.98 14.65 -13.52
N ALA A 347 -1.82 14.48 -14.16
CA ALA A 347 -0.84 15.54 -14.26
C ALA A 347 -1.27 16.62 -15.28
N VAL A 348 -1.88 16.23 -16.41
CA VAL A 348 -2.18 17.11 -17.55
C VAL A 348 -3.67 17.41 -17.68
N ARG A 349 -4.51 16.38 -17.81
CA ARG A 349 -5.97 16.43 -17.99
C ARG A 349 -6.70 16.64 -16.68
N LYS A 350 -6.49 17.81 -16.07
CA LYS A 350 -7.17 18.22 -14.82
C LYS A 350 -8.70 18.24 -14.94
N ASP A 351 -9.22 18.42 -16.15
CA ASP A 351 -10.66 18.33 -16.46
C ASP A 351 -11.25 16.92 -16.26
N ALA A 352 -10.40 15.88 -16.22
CA ALA A 352 -10.83 14.51 -15.95
C ALA A 352 -10.98 14.20 -14.45
N GLU A 353 -10.32 14.96 -13.56
CA GLU A 353 -10.29 14.65 -12.13
C GLU A 353 -11.71 14.73 -11.50
N GLY A 354 -12.15 13.62 -10.90
CA GLY A 354 -13.45 13.44 -10.28
C GLY A 354 -14.57 13.02 -11.22
N ARG A 355 -14.27 12.81 -12.51
CA ARG A 355 -15.23 12.28 -13.49
C ARG A 355 -15.09 10.78 -13.62
N ARG A 356 -16.18 10.12 -13.99
CA ARG A 356 -16.18 8.69 -14.37
C ARG A 356 -15.62 8.51 -15.77
N LEU A 357 -15.00 7.35 -16.04
CA LEU A 357 -14.54 7.03 -17.40
C LEU A 357 -15.72 6.99 -18.39
N SER A 358 -16.89 6.52 -17.97
CA SER A 358 -18.12 6.56 -18.78
C SER A 358 -18.57 7.98 -19.12
N GLU A 359 -18.43 8.95 -18.20
CA GLU A 359 -18.77 10.36 -18.42
C GLU A 359 -17.77 11.03 -19.38
N LEU A 360 -16.50 10.66 -19.31
CA LEU A 360 -15.47 11.15 -20.23
C LEU A 360 -15.71 10.65 -21.65
N ALA A 361 -16.08 9.37 -21.78
CA ALA A 361 -16.45 8.74 -23.03
C ALA A 361 -17.69 9.39 -23.66
N ALA A 362 -18.77 9.53 -22.87
CA ALA A 362 -20.02 10.14 -23.31
C ALA A 362 -19.84 11.59 -23.77
N ALA A 363 -19.03 12.39 -23.06
CA ALA A 363 -18.76 13.78 -23.43
C ALA A 363 -18.03 13.94 -24.78
N ARG A 364 -17.38 12.88 -25.27
CA ARG A 364 -16.70 12.85 -26.58
C ARG A 364 -17.45 12.03 -27.62
N GLY A 365 -18.57 11.40 -27.27
CA GLY A 365 -19.30 10.51 -28.16
C GLY A 365 -18.48 9.28 -28.59
N GLN A 366 -17.57 8.80 -27.74
CA GLN A 366 -16.65 7.70 -28.05
C GLN A 366 -16.80 6.52 -27.08
N ASP A 367 -16.17 5.40 -27.43
CA ASP A 367 -16.14 4.20 -26.59
C ASP A 367 -15.32 4.45 -25.30
N PRO A 368 -15.75 3.92 -24.14
CA PRO A 368 -15.00 4.07 -22.88
C PRO A 368 -13.56 3.55 -22.91
N ILE A 369 -13.27 2.50 -23.69
CA ILE A 369 -11.89 2.01 -23.86
C ILE A 369 -11.04 3.07 -24.54
N ASP A 370 -11.55 3.70 -25.61
CA ASP A 370 -10.81 4.74 -26.30
C ASP A 370 -10.57 5.94 -25.38
N ALA A 371 -11.57 6.34 -24.59
CA ALA A 371 -11.41 7.40 -23.58
C ALA A 371 -10.34 7.06 -22.53
N ALA A 372 -10.29 5.81 -22.05
CA ALA A 372 -9.29 5.36 -21.10
C ALA A 372 -7.89 5.34 -21.72
N LEU A 373 -7.74 4.83 -22.95
CA LEU A 373 -6.46 4.77 -23.66
C LEU A 373 -5.94 6.17 -24.00
N GLU A 374 -6.80 7.09 -24.45
CA GLU A 374 -6.44 8.50 -24.67
C GLU A 374 -5.98 9.18 -23.39
N LEU A 375 -6.65 8.92 -22.26
CA LEU A 375 -6.26 9.47 -20.98
C LEU A 375 -4.91 8.90 -20.53
N LEU A 376 -4.69 7.59 -20.67
CA LEU A 376 -3.42 6.93 -20.37
C LEU A 376 -2.27 7.50 -21.20
N GLU A 377 -2.51 7.75 -22.48
CA GLU A 377 -1.54 8.36 -23.39
C GLU A 377 -1.22 9.80 -22.98
N ALA A 378 -2.24 10.63 -22.76
CA ALA A 378 -2.09 12.03 -22.36
C ALA A 378 -1.33 12.19 -21.04
N GLU A 379 -1.60 11.30 -20.07
CA GLU A 379 -0.97 11.32 -18.74
C GLU A 379 0.37 10.60 -18.69
N GLY A 380 0.65 9.75 -19.68
CA GLY A 380 1.84 8.90 -19.68
C GLY A 380 1.82 7.82 -18.63
N GLY A 381 0.65 7.24 -18.36
CA GLY A 381 0.46 6.25 -17.31
C GLY A 381 0.64 6.77 -15.88
N ARG A 382 0.62 8.09 -15.65
CA ARG A 382 0.70 8.72 -14.32
C ARG A 382 -0.67 9.05 -13.71
N ALA A 383 -1.76 8.70 -14.39
CA ALA A 383 -3.11 8.90 -13.89
C ALA A 383 -3.44 7.91 -12.76
N TYR A 384 -4.27 8.34 -11.81
CA TYR A 384 -4.85 7.48 -10.77
C TYR A 384 -6.36 7.38 -10.91
N MET A 385 -6.90 6.30 -10.35
CA MET A 385 -8.33 6.01 -10.31
C MET A 385 -8.79 5.53 -8.94
N ILE A 386 -10.08 5.70 -8.68
CA ILE A 386 -10.84 5.08 -7.59
C ILE A 386 -11.86 4.13 -8.22
N LEU A 387 -11.95 2.91 -7.69
CA LEU A 387 -12.83 1.85 -8.18
C LEU A 387 -13.88 1.51 -7.13
N PHE A 388 -15.15 1.66 -7.47
CA PHE A 388 -16.28 1.43 -6.57
C PHE A 388 -16.80 0.02 -6.81
N GLN A 389 -16.17 -0.95 -6.17
CA GLN A 389 -16.28 -2.37 -6.56
C GLN A 389 -16.40 -3.36 -5.40
N LEU A 390 -16.39 -2.89 -4.15
CA LEU A 390 -16.39 -3.76 -2.97
C LEU A 390 -17.76 -3.76 -2.29
N ASP A 391 -18.02 -4.81 -1.53
CA ASP A 391 -19.25 -5.00 -0.78
C ASP A 391 -19.09 -4.61 0.70
N GLU A 392 -20.13 -4.02 1.26
CA GLU A 392 -20.16 -3.56 2.64
C GLU A 392 -20.18 -4.73 3.65
N ALA A 393 -20.85 -5.85 3.32
CA ALA A 393 -20.90 -7.01 4.22
C ALA A 393 -19.55 -7.73 4.28
N ASP A 394 -18.86 -7.85 3.14
CA ASP A 394 -17.46 -8.31 3.09
C ASP A 394 -16.53 -7.41 3.89
N LEU A 395 -16.67 -6.08 3.76
CA LEU A 395 -15.88 -5.12 4.51
C LEU A 395 -16.08 -5.30 6.03
N ARG A 396 -17.33 -5.32 6.48
CA ARG A 396 -17.65 -5.50 7.91
C ARG A 396 -17.09 -6.82 8.44
N ARG A 397 -17.16 -7.89 7.64
CA ARG A 397 -16.61 -9.19 8.01
C ARG A 397 -15.11 -9.12 8.23
N ALA A 398 -14.37 -8.44 7.37
CA ALA A 398 -12.93 -8.24 7.54
C ALA A 398 -12.63 -7.37 8.78
N LEU A 399 -13.34 -6.26 8.97
CA LEU A 399 -13.09 -5.31 10.07
C LEU A 399 -13.19 -5.93 11.46
N VAL A 400 -14.08 -6.91 11.65
CA VAL A 400 -14.30 -7.56 12.96
C VAL A 400 -13.49 -8.85 13.14
N HIS A 401 -12.69 -9.24 12.15
CA HIS A 401 -11.97 -10.51 12.19
C HIS A 401 -10.69 -10.41 13.05
N PRO A 402 -10.43 -11.33 14.00
CA PRO A 402 -9.31 -11.22 14.93
C PRO A 402 -7.90 -11.20 14.30
N ALA A 403 -7.77 -11.75 13.09
CA ALA A 403 -6.51 -11.76 12.34
C ALA A 403 -6.34 -10.58 11.38
N VAL A 404 -7.27 -9.61 11.36
CA VAL A 404 -7.27 -8.46 10.45
C VAL A 404 -6.91 -7.18 11.22
N MET A 405 -5.90 -6.48 10.74
CA MET A 405 -5.46 -5.17 11.23
C MET A 405 -6.07 -4.04 10.40
N ILE A 406 -5.90 -2.79 10.86
CA ILE A 406 -6.29 -1.61 10.08
C ILE A 406 -5.08 -1.07 9.31
N GLY A 407 -5.18 -1.11 7.99
CA GLY A 407 -4.21 -0.53 7.07
C GLY A 407 -4.93 0.49 6.20
N SER A 408 -4.47 1.75 6.18
CA SER A 408 -5.19 2.80 5.45
C SER A 408 -5.13 2.63 3.94
N ASP A 409 -4.07 2.02 3.41
CA ASP A 409 -3.69 2.01 1.99
C ASP A 409 -3.65 3.45 1.41
N GLY A 410 -3.56 4.44 2.30
CA GLY A 410 -3.50 5.85 1.98
C GLY A 410 -2.06 6.33 1.92
N SER A 411 -1.91 7.64 1.89
CA SER A 411 -0.60 8.27 2.03
C SER A 411 -0.70 9.57 2.80
N ALA A 412 0.41 10.04 3.34
CA ALA A 412 0.54 11.37 3.91
C ALA A 412 0.31 12.43 2.81
N LEU A 413 -0.86 13.07 2.84
CA LEU A 413 -1.25 14.19 1.98
C LEU A 413 -1.35 15.49 2.77
N ALA A 414 -1.44 16.61 2.04
CA ALA A 414 -1.68 17.95 2.58
C ALA A 414 -2.67 18.70 1.70
N PRO A 415 -3.52 19.59 2.26
CA PRO A 415 -4.44 20.43 1.49
C PRO A 415 -3.74 21.64 0.83
N TYR A 416 -2.40 21.66 0.81
CA TYR A 416 -1.59 22.72 0.23
C TYR A 416 -0.38 22.14 -0.53
N GLY A 417 0.25 22.95 -1.38
CA GLY A 417 1.42 22.55 -2.16
C GLY A 417 1.13 21.46 -3.19
N GLU A 418 2.17 20.73 -3.60
CA GLU A 418 2.03 19.68 -4.63
C GLU A 418 1.14 18.51 -4.20
N LEU A 419 1.02 18.24 -2.88
CA LEU A 419 0.18 17.17 -2.35
C LEU A 419 -1.32 17.50 -2.31
N ALA A 420 -1.71 18.74 -2.62
CA ALA A 420 -3.11 19.17 -2.70
C ALA A 420 -3.79 18.80 -4.02
N GLN A 421 -3.04 18.26 -4.98
CA GLN A 421 -3.56 17.96 -6.31
C GLN A 421 -4.45 16.73 -6.34
N GLY A 422 -5.40 16.71 -7.28
CA GLY A 422 -6.31 15.59 -7.48
C GLY A 422 -7.47 15.56 -6.49
N LYS A 423 -8.19 14.45 -6.55
CA LYS A 423 -9.33 14.06 -5.70
C LYS A 423 -9.05 12.66 -5.14
N PRO A 424 -8.07 12.54 -4.21
CA PRO A 424 -7.60 11.26 -3.72
C PRO A 424 -8.69 10.53 -2.92
N HIS A 425 -8.51 9.22 -2.74
CA HIS A 425 -9.42 8.43 -1.93
C HIS A 425 -9.43 8.93 -0.47
N PRO A 426 -10.61 9.06 0.19
CA PRO A 426 -10.72 9.63 1.54
C PRO A 426 -9.96 8.84 2.62
N ARG A 427 -9.56 7.60 2.33
CA ARG A 427 -8.73 6.75 3.22
C ARG A 427 -7.42 7.41 3.68
N SER A 428 -6.87 8.34 2.89
CA SER A 428 -5.69 9.11 3.31
C SER A 428 -5.96 10.10 4.45
N TYR A 429 -7.22 10.43 4.74
CA TYR A 429 -7.61 11.44 5.74
C TYR A 429 -8.50 10.90 6.88
N GLY A 430 -9.11 9.72 6.73
CA GLY A 430 -10.17 9.30 7.64
C GLY A 430 -10.29 7.82 7.92
N THR A 431 -9.28 6.99 7.62
CA THR A 431 -9.32 5.54 7.90
C THR A 431 -9.55 5.28 9.39
N PHE A 432 -8.66 5.74 10.26
CA PHE A 432 -8.75 5.44 11.70
C PHE A 432 -9.97 6.08 12.38
N PRO A 433 -10.29 7.37 12.15
CA PRO A 433 -11.52 7.97 12.68
C PRO A 433 -12.79 7.27 12.20
N ARG A 434 -12.79 6.73 10.97
CA ARG A 434 -13.93 5.97 10.46
C ARG A 434 -14.08 4.64 11.18
N VAL A 435 -13.00 3.90 11.44
CA VAL A 435 -13.05 2.67 12.25
C VAL A 435 -13.62 2.95 13.65
N LEU A 436 -13.21 4.04 14.29
CA LEU A 436 -13.71 4.42 15.62
C LEU A 436 -15.17 4.88 15.63
N GLY A 437 -15.73 5.23 14.47
CA GLY A 437 -17.11 5.68 14.32
C GLY A 437 -18.10 4.60 13.89
N GLU A 438 -17.61 3.43 13.49
CA GLU A 438 -18.40 2.21 13.24
C GLU A 438 -18.55 1.42 14.54
#